data_AF-A0A8G2BUQ8-F1
#
_entry.id   AF-A0A8G2BUQ8-F1
#
_cell.length_a   1.000
_cell.length_b   1.000
_cell.length_c   1.000
_cell.angle_alpha   90.00
_cell.angle_beta   90.00
_cell.angle_gamma   90.00
#
_symmetry.space_group_name_H-M   'P 1'
#
loop_
_entity.id
_entity.type
_entity.pdbx_description
1 polymer ?
#
loop_
_entity_poly.entity_id
_entity_poly.type
_entity_poly.pdbx_seq_one_letter_code
_entity_poly.pdbx_strand_id
1 'polypeptide(L)' 'MIDWIIATYGRLGKPEEIADAVLWLCSLQATYMNGHGLIVDGGITIK' A
#
# COMPACT_ATOMS: atom_id res chain seq x y z
N MET A 1 -24.11 -3.02 -2.43
CA MET A 1 -24.25 -3.02 -0.95
C MET A 1 -23.20 -4.01 -0.45
N ILE A 2 -21.90 -3.66 -0.47
CA ILE A 2 -21.17 -3.16 0.71
C ILE A 2 -19.80 -2.51 0.34
N ASP A 3 -19.45 -2.38 -0.95
CA ASP A 3 -18.02 -2.40 -1.33
C ASP A 3 -17.26 -1.05 -1.32
N TRP A 4 -17.86 0.09 -0.94
CA TRP A 4 -17.34 1.41 -1.41
C TRP A 4 -17.23 2.56 -0.40
N ILE A 5 -17.66 2.41 0.86
CA ILE A 5 -17.86 3.58 1.76
C ILE A 5 -16.61 3.97 2.58
N ILE A 6 -15.52 3.19 2.60
CA ILE A 6 -14.42 3.42 3.57
C ILE A 6 -13.02 3.56 2.93
N ALA A 7 -12.81 3.21 1.66
CA ALA A 7 -11.51 3.40 1.02
C ALA A 7 -11.37 4.84 0.50
N THR A 8 -10.41 5.60 1.01
CA THR A 8 -10.06 6.96 0.51
C THR A 8 -9.77 6.95 -1.00
N TYR A 9 -9.26 5.82 -1.50
CA TYR A 9 -8.99 5.60 -2.92
C TYR A 9 -10.20 5.16 -3.77
N GLY A 10 -11.38 4.99 -3.16
CA GLY A 10 -12.63 4.69 -3.86
C GLY A 10 -12.71 3.29 -4.48
N ARG A 11 -11.79 2.38 -4.15
CA ARG A 11 -11.81 0.96 -4.55
C ARG A 11 -10.93 0.10 -3.64
N LEU A 12 -11.08 -1.21 -3.75
CA LEU A 12 -10.10 -2.15 -3.22
C LEU A 12 -8.79 -2.07 -4.02
N GLY A 13 -7.67 -2.22 -3.30
CA GLY A 13 -6.36 -2.47 -3.90
C GLY A 13 -6.34 -3.82 -4.61
N LYS A 14 -5.54 -3.92 -5.67
CA LYS A 14 -5.28 -5.18 -6.36
C LYS A 14 -4.05 -5.87 -5.74
N PRO A 15 -3.96 -7.21 -5.75
CA PRO A 15 -2.80 -7.92 -5.22
C PRO A 15 -1.47 -7.45 -5.83
N GLU A 16 -1.48 -7.08 -7.11
CA GLU A 16 -0.29 -6.61 -7.84
C GLU A 16 0.26 -5.30 -7.23
N GLU A 17 -0.60 -4.44 -6.70
CA GLU A 17 -0.18 -3.16 -6.10
C GLU A 17 0.57 -3.36 -4.78
N ILE A 18 0.25 -4.44 -4.05
CA ILE A 18 1.02 -4.85 -2.86
C ILE A 18 2.34 -5.49 -3.29
N ALA A 19 2.31 -6.34 -4.33
CA ALA A 19 3.52 -6.95 -4.87
C ALA A 19 4.52 -5.90 -5.37
N ASP A 20 4.06 -4.86 -6.05
CA ASP A 20 4.91 -3.77 -6.53
C ASP A 20 5.60 -3.02 -5.37
N ALA A 21 4.88 -2.78 -4.27
CA ALA A 21 5.47 -2.17 -3.07
C ALA A 21 6.56 -3.07 -2.45
N VAL A 22 6.34 -4.39 -2.40
CA VAL A 22 7.34 -5.35 -1.93
C VAL A 22 8.53 -5.41 -2.89
N LEU A 23 8.31 -5.44 -4.20
CA LEU A 23 9.37 -5.43 -5.20
C LEU A 23 10.24 -4.18 -5.08
N TRP A 24 9.63 -3.02 -4.85
CA TRP A 24 10.36 -1.79 -4.59
C TRP A 24 11.19 -1.88 -3.30
N LEU A 25 10.65 -2.42 -2.20
CA LEU A 25 11.40 -2.64 -0.96
C LEU A 25 12.61 -3.57 -1.15
N CYS A 26 12.50 -4.56 -2.05
CA CYS A 26 13.58 -5.48 -2.37
C CYS A 26 14.56 -4.92 -3.44
N SER A 27 14.30 -3.73 -3.97
CA SER A 27 15.10 -3.13 -5.02
C SER A 27 16.30 -2.34 -4.48
N LEU A 28 17.21 -1.96 -5.38
CA LEU A 28 18.30 -1.03 -5.08
C LEU A 28 17.83 0.41 -4.81
N GLN A 29 16.54 0.72 -4.98
CA GLN A 29 15.99 2.04 -4.66
C GLN A 29 15.68 2.23 -3.17
N ALA A 30 15.60 1.13 -2.40
CA ALA A 30 15.18 1.14 -1.00
C ALA A 30 16.34 0.84 -0.02
N THR A 31 17.58 1.17 -0.38
CA THR A 31 18.80 0.74 0.35
C THR A 31 18.91 1.23 1.80
N TYR A 32 18.12 2.23 2.19
CA TYR A 32 18.06 2.74 3.57
C TYR A 32 16.67 2.60 4.22
N MET A 33 15.73 1.92 3.56
CA MET A 33 14.39 1.63 4.10
C MET A 33 14.45 0.43 5.04
N ASN A 34 14.83 0.69 6.29
CA ASN A 34 14.77 -0.28 7.38
C ASN A 34 14.01 0.30 8.58
N GLY A 35 13.44 -0.58 9.41
CA GLY A 35 12.71 -0.17 10.64
C GLY A 35 11.39 0.57 10.42
N HIS A 36 10.94 0.75 9.18
CA HIS A 36 9.70 1.45 8.83
C HIS A 36 8.60 0.47 8.41
N GLY A 37 7.37 0.71 8.88
CA GLY A 37 6.18 0.01 8.38
C GLY A 37 5.57 0.77 7.21
N LEU A 38 5.74 0.25 5.99
CA LEU A 38 5.14 0.83 4.78
C LEU A 38 3.65 0.44 4.71
N ILE A 39 2.75 1.41 4.92
CA ILE A 39 1.31 1.21 4.83
C ILE A 39 0.86 1.36 3.37
N VAL A 40 0.20 0.32 2.84
CA VAL A 40 -0.35 0.28 1.48
C VAL A 40 -1.82 -0.13 1.55
N ASP A 41 -2.68 0.80 1.99
CA ASP A 41 -4.08 0.53 2.30
C ASP A 41 -5.07 1.41 1.52
N GLY A 42 -4.59 2.20 0.56
CA GLY A 42 -5.42 3.14 -0.18
C GLY A 42 -5.89 4.34 0.66
N GLY A 43 -5.15 4.72 1.71
CA GLY A 43 -5.39 5.92 2.51
C GLY A 43 -6.40 5.75 3.64
N ILE A 44 -6.60 4.52 4.13
CA ILE A 44 -7.55 4.22 5.20
C ILE A 44 -6.98 4.62 6.57
N THR A 45 -5.68 4.45 6.79
CA THR A 45 -5.02 4.67 8.08
C THR A 45 -4.72 6.15 8.37
N ILE A 46 -4.57 6.98 7.33
CA ILE A 46 -4.22 8.41 7.47
C ILE A 46 -5.50 9.25 7.35
N LYS A 47 -6.30 9.30 8.41
CA LYS A 47 -7.50 10.14 8.50
C LYS A 47 -7.28 11.34 9.40
#